data_AF-A0A4Q1RPM8-F1
#
_entry.id   AF-A0A4Q1RPM8-F1
#
_cell.length_a   1.000
_cell.length_b   1.000
_cell.length_c   1.000
_cell.angle_alpha   90.00
_cell.angle_beta   90.00
_cell.angle_gamma   90.00
#
_symmetry.space_group_name_H-M   'P 1'
#
loop_
_entity.id
_entity.type
_entity.pdbx_description
1 polymer ?
#
loop_
_entity_poly.entity_id
_entity_poly.type
_entity_poly.pdbx_seq_one_letter_code
_entity_poly.pdbx_strand_id
1 'polypeptide(L)'
;MDQLAHNRFLHEQYKAILRSEMSKPLVSDPDLARQVDKMFRPNAVVGNGSTAAAARWEILTNGKVGGRGHLQKAQDNINFLRKWMRANPDEKLPDYKVATDLLRDLENALEGKPRL
;
A
#
# COMPACT_ATOMS: atom_id res chain seq x y z
N MET A 1 -11.24 6.48 -32.99
CA MET A 1 -10.33 6.63 -31.84
C MET A 1 -10.58 5.48 -30.88
N ASP A 2 -9.54 4.97 -30.22
CA ASP A 2 -9.63 4.40 -28.86
C ASP A 2 -9.62 2.88 -28.55
N GLN A 3 -9.11 2.01 -29.43
CA GLN A 3 -8.81 0.62 -29.03
C GLN A 3 -7.56 0.54 -28.11
N LEU A 4 -6.62 1.50 -28.25
CA LEU A 4 -5.41 1.62 -27.42
C LEU A 4 -5.71 2.10 -25.99
N ALA A 5 -6.66 3.03 -25.79
CA ALA A 5 -7.02 3.46 -24.44
C ALA A 5 -7.89 2.43 -23.70
N HIS A 6 -8.72 1.66 -24.41
CA HIS A 6 -9.47 0.54 -23.82
C HIS A 6 -8.52 -0.51 -23.21
N ASN A 7 -7.44 -0.85 -23.92
CA ASN A 7 -6.39 -1.74 -23.40
C ASN A 7 -5.63 -1.13 -22.22
N ARG A 8 -5.36 0.17 -22.24
CA ARG A 8 -4.65 0.86 -21.16
C ARG A 8 -5.52 0.97 -19.90
N PHE A 9 -6.80 1.29 -20.05
CA PHE A 9 -7.78 1.35 -18.95
C PHE A 9 -7.98 -0.01 -18.30
N LEU A 10 -8.20 -1.07 -19.10
CA LEU A 10 -8.32 -2.44 -18.58
C LEU A 10 -7.02 -2.90 -17.90
N HIS A 11 -5.86 -2.51 -18.43
CA HIS A 11 -4.57 -2.82 -17.82
C HIS A 11 -4.36 -2.11 -16.47
N GLU A 12 -4.76 -0.84 -16.34
CA GLU A 12 -4.71 -0.14 -15.05
C GLU A 12 -5.72 -0.71 -14.04
N GLN A 13 -6.93 -1.06 -14.48
CA GLN A 13 -7.93 -1.72 -13.63
C GLN A 13 -7.46 -3.11 -13.17
N TYR A 14 -6.83 -3.89 -14.06
CA TYR A 14 -6.24 -5.18 -13.73
C TYR A 14 -5.09 -5.05 -12.74
N LYS A 15 -4.20 -4.05 -12.91
CA LYS A 15 -3.18 -3.74 -11.90
C LYS A 15 -3.81 -3.34 -10.58
N ALA A 16 -4.87 -2.54 -10.57
CA ALA A 16 -5.55 -2.12 -9.34
C ALA A 16 -6.16 -3.31 -8.58
N ILE A 17 -6.73 -4.29 -9.30
CA ILE A 17 -7.23 -5.54 -8.73
C ILE A 17 -6.07 -6.39 -8.18
N LEU A 18 -5.04 -6.65 -8.98
CA LEU A 18 -3.85 -7.39 -8.53
C LEU A 18 -3.18 -6.72 -7.33
N ARG A 19 -3.15 -5.39 -7.31
CA ARG A 19 -2.67 -4.58 -6.18
C ARG A 19 -3.60 -4.74 -4.98
N SER A 20 -4.91 -4.72 -5.15
CA SER A 20 -5.85 -4.98 -4.05
C SER A 20 -5.67 -6.38 -3.45
N GLU A 21 -5.20 -7.33 -4.26
CA GLU A 21 -4.94 -8.73 -3.91
C GLU A 21 -3.48 -9.01 -3.51
N MET A 22 -2.55 -8.07 -3.68
CA MET A 22 -1.12 -8.36 -3.51
C MET A 22 -0.81 -8.82 -2.09
N SER A 23 -0.27 -10.03 -2.03
CA SER A 23 0.48 -10.58 -0.91
C SER A 23 1.59 -9.62 -0.47
N LYS A 24 2.00 -9.72 0.80
CA LYS A 24 3.14 -9.01 1.36
C LYS A 24 4.32 -9.00 0.37
N PRO A 25 4.86 -7.83 -0.03
CA PRO A 25 5.94 -7.77 -1.02
C PRO A 25 7.23 -8.32 -0.43
N LEU A 26 8.07 -8.93 -1.28
CA LEU A 26 9.43 -9.31 -0.94
C LEU A 26 10.31 -8.05 -0.95
N VAL A 27 11.12 -7.89 0.08
CA VAL A 27 12.04 -6.76 0.25
C VAL A 27 13.40 -7.30 0.69
N SER A 28 14.48 -6.77 0.10
CA SER A 28 15.85 -7.20 0.42
C SER A 28 16.45 -6.38 1.55
N ASP A 29 16.19 -5.08 1.59
CA ASP A 29 16.65 -4.18 2.64
C ASP A 29 16.05 -4.58 3.99
N PRO A 30 16.88 -4.87 5.02
CA PRO A 30 16.41 -5.44 6.26
C PRO A 30 15.53 -4.47 7.07
N ASP A 31 15.75 -3.16 6.94
CA ASP A 31 14.98 -2.15 7.67
C ASP A 31 13.58 -1.98 7.07
N LEU A 32 13.52 -1.90 5.73
CA LEU A 32 12.28 -1.87 5.00
C LEU A 32 11.50 -3.18 5.17
N ALA A 33 12.17 -4.33 5.12
CA ALA A 33 11.54 -5.63 5.35
C ALA A 33 10.87 -5.69 6.74
N ARG A 34 11.58 -5.31 7.81
CA ARG A 34 10.99 -5.25 9.16
C ARG A 34 9.78 -4.32 9.25
N GLN A 35 9.77 -3.22 8.49
CA GLN A 35 8.61 -2.35 8.46
C GLN A 35 7.45 -2.96 7.66
N VAL A 36 7.71 -3.56 6.50
CA VAL A 36 6.72 -4.27 5.69
C VAL A 36 6.07 -5.39 6.50
N ASP A 37 6.83 -6.13 7.30
CA ASP A 37 6.31 -7.15 8.23
C ASP A 37 5.28 -6.59 9.20
N LYS A 38 5.47 -5.36 9.68
CA LYS A 38 4.48 -4.68 10.55
C LYS A 38 3.27 -4.21 9.77
N MET A 39 3.40 -3.93 8.47
CA MET A 39 2.33 -3.45 7.62
C MET A 39 1.30 -4.53 7.27
N PHE A 40 1.72 -5.81 7.21
CA PHE A 40 0.88 -6.94 6.83
C PHE A 40 0.64 -7.88 8.01
N ARG A 41 -0.62 -8.20 8.32
CA ARG A 41 -0.97 -9.16 9.38
C ARG A 41 -1.36 -10.52 8.77
N PRO A 42 -0.86 -11.65 9.29
CA PRO A 42 -1.15 -12.97 8.74
C PRO A 42 -2.63 -13.39 8.88
N ASN A 43 -3.33 -12.90 9.92
CA ASN A 43 -4.73 -13.26 10.21
C ASN A 43 -5.66 -12.04 10.09
N ALA A 44 -5.53 -11.28 9.00
CA ALA A 44 -6.33 -10.08 8.83
C ALA A 44 -7.78 -10.39 8.43
N VAL A 45 -8.70 -9.55 8.91
CA VAL A 45 -10.15 -9.70 8.70
C VAL A 45 -10.66 -8.91 7.49
N VAL A 46 -9.86 -7.97 6.96
CA VAL A 46 -10.26 -7.05 5.89
C VAL A 46 -9.18 -6.95 4.80
N GLY A 47 -9.61 -7.04 3.54
CA GLY A 47 -8.76 -6.90 2.35
C GLY A 47 -7.63 -7.91 2.28
N ASN A 48 -6.46 -7.50 1.79
CA ASN A 48 -5.23 -8.32 1.72
C ASN A 48 -4.44 -8.36 3.04
N GLY A 49 -5.01 -7.87 4.13
CA GLY A 49 -4.36 -7.79 5.42
C GLY A 49 -3.27 -6.75 5.59
N SER A 50 -3.15 -5.82 4.63
CA SER A 50 -2.31 -4.65 4.75
C SER A 50 -2.93 -3.57 5.64
N THR A 51 -2.08 -2.72 6.19
CA THR A 51 -2.50 -1.52 6.94
C THR A 51 -3.27 -0.53 6.04
N ALA A 52 -2.93 -0.45 4.74
CA ALA A 52 -3.64 0.39 3.78
C ALA A 52 -5.09 -0.09 3.56
N ALA A 53 -5.31 -1.40 3.40
CA ALA A 53 -6.65 -1.96 3.23
C ALA A 53 -7.54 -1.71 4.46
N ALA A 54 -6.98 -1.91 5.66
CA ALA A 54 -7.70 -1.62 6.90
C ALA A 54 -8.01 -0.12 7.04
N ALA A 55 -7.03 0.77 6.80
CA ALA A 55 -7.23 2.22 6.86
C ALA A 55 -8.32 2.70 5.89
N ARG A 56 -8.31 2.19 4.65
CA ARG A 56 -9.34 2.50 3.65
C ARG A 56 -10.73 2.07 4.11
N TRP A 57 -10.86 0.88 4.69
CA TRP A 57 -12.13 0.40 5.23
C TRP A 57 -12.63 1.25 6.41
N GLU A 58 -11.73 1.69 7.29
CA GLU A 58 -12.08 2.56 8.41
C GLU A 58 -12.61 3.92 7.93
N ILE A 59 -12.01 4.50 6.89
CA ILE A 59 -12.51 5.74 6.26
C ILE A 59 -13.89 5.53 5.64
N LEU A 60 -14.08 4.44 4.89
CA LEU A 60 -15.33 4.20 4.17
C LEU A 60 -16.51 3.88 5.08
N THR A 61 -16.27 3.18 6.19
CA THR A 61 -17.34 2.72 7.09
C THR A 61 -17.50 3.57 8.34
N ASN A 62 -16.55 4.48 8.60
CA ASN A 62 -16.39 5.18 9.87
C ASN A 62 -16.26 4.21 11.08
N GLY A 63 -15.92 2.94 10.82
CA GLY A 63 -15.72 1.89 11.81
C GLY A 63 -14.24 1.66 12.10
N LYS A 64 -13.93 0.86 13.13
CA LYS A 64 -12.55 0.41 13.43
C LYS A 64 -12.39 -1.06 13.12
N VAL A 65 -11.28 -1.45 12.49
CA VAL A 65 -10.95 -2.85 12.28
C VAL A 65 -10.27 -3.40 13.54
N GLY A 66 -10.91 -4.31 14.27
CA GLY A 66 -10.33 -4.97 15.44
C GLY A 66 -9.90 -4.02 16.57
N GLY A 67 -10.59 -2.87 16.73
CA GLY A 67 -10.42 -1.93 17.84
C GLY A 67 -9.15 -1.07 17.82
N ARG A 68 -8.28 -1.20 16.82
CA ARG A 68 -7.05 -0.38 16.67
C ARG A 68 -7.21 0.64 15.54
N GLY A 69 -6.66 1.85 15.70
CA GLY A 69 -6.70 2.87 14.64
C GLY A 69 -5.68 2.58 13.53
N HIS A 70 -6.15 2.27 12.33
CA HIS A 70 -5.29 2.03 11.17
C HIS A 70 -4.91 3.32 10.45
N LEU A 71 -5.65 4.41 10.64
CA LEU A 71 -5.30 5.73 10.09
C LEU A 71 -3.98 6.28 10.63
N GLN A 72 -3.82 6.30 11.96
CA GLN A 72 -2.57 6.73 12.58
C GLN A 72 -1.40 5.83 12.13
N LYS A 73 -1.63 4.52 12.13
CA LYS A 73 -0.62 3.56 11.71
C LYS A 73 -0.22 3.74 10.23
N ALA A 74 -1.18 4.08 9.36
CA ALA A 74 -0.89 4.39 7.98
C ALA A 74 -0.02 5.65 7.86
N GLN A 75 -0.31 6.69 8.62
CA GLN A 75 0.49 7.91 8.67
C GLN A 75 1.92 7.65 9.16
N ASP A 76 2.09 6.82 10.18
CA ASP A 76 3.41 6.44 10.71
C ASP A 76 4.23 5.68 9.66
N ASN A 77 3.59 4.77 8.91
CA ASN A 77 4.23 4.06 7.80
C ASN A 77 4.64 5.00 6.66
N ILE A 78 3.79 5.98 6.30
CA ILE A 78 4.12 7.00 5.29
C ILE A 78 5.39 7.75 5.70
N ASN A 79 5.46 8.18 6.97
CA ASN A 79 6.61 8.91 7.49
C ASN A 79 7.89 8.06 7.44
N PHE A 80 7.79 6.78 7.81
CA PHE A 80 8.89 5.83 7.68
C PHE A 80 9.37 5.68 6.24
N LEU A 81 8.45 5.40 5.29
CA LEU A 81 8.78 5.16 3.89
C LEU A 81 9.46 6.38 3.27
N ARG A 82 8.92 7.58 3.51
CA ARG A 82 9.54 8.84 3.06
C ARG A 82 10.94 9.03 3.65
N LYS A 83 11.16 8.66 4.91
CA LYS A 83 12.50 8.71 5.53
C LYS A 83 13.46 7.70 4.89
N TRP A 84 13.00 6.47 4.70
CA TRP A 84 13.79 5.40 4.09
C TRP A 84 14.18 5.75 2.65
N MET A 85 13.26 6.28 1.85
CA MET A 85 13.54 6.70 0.46
C MET A 85 14.53 7.89 0.39
N ARG A 86 14.51 8.81 1.36
CA ARG A 86 15.54 9.87 1.45
C ARG A 86 16.92 9.31 1.79
N ALA A 87 16.99 8.25 2.59
CA ALA A 87 18.25 7.58 2.92
C ALA A 87 18.74 6.67 1.79
N ASN A 88 17.83 6.19 0.94
CA ASN A 88 18.10 5.30 -0.19
C ASN A 88 17.58 5.94 -1.50
N PRO A 89 18.25 6.97 -2.04
CA PRO A 89 17.72 7.77 -3.14
C PRO A 89 17.81 7.11 -4.53
N ASP A 90 18.41 5.92 -4.64
CA ASP A 90 18.54 5.24 -5.95
C ASP A 90 17.22 4.59 -6.37
N GLU A 91 16.50 5.27 -7.27
CA GLU A 91 15.21 4.84 -7.81
C GLU A 91 15.27 3.53 -8.61
N LYS A 92 16.48 3.10 -9.01
CA LYS A 92 16.67 1.86 -9.76
C LYS A 92 16.66 0.62 -8.87
N LEU A 93 16.74 0.79 -7.55
CA LEU A 93 16.68 -0.32 -6.61
C LEU A 93 15.28 -0.95 -6.61
N PRO A 94 15.18 -2.30 -6.70
CA PRO A 94 13.89 -2.99 -6.62
C PRO A 94 13.07 -2.60 -5.38
N ASP A 95 13.73 -2.47 -4.23
CA ASP A 95 13.12 -2.08 -2.97
C ASP A 95 12.60 -0.63 -2.98
N TYR A 96 13.21 0.26 -3.76
CA TYR A 96 12.71 1.64 -3.93
C TYR A 96 11.34 1.64 -4.59
N LYS A 97 11.17 0.81 -5.62
CA LYS A 97 9.87 0.64 -6.28
C LYS A 97 8.83 0.08 -5.31
N VAL A 98 9.18 -0.90 -4.49
CA VAL A 98 8.29 -1.45 -3.45
C VAL A 98 7.89 -0.37 -2.45
N ALA A 99 8.84 0.41 -1.93
CA ALA A 99 8.57 1.50 -1.00
C ALA A 99 7.64 2.56 -1.63
N THR A 100 7.85 2.89 -2.90
CA THR A 100 7.01 3.82 -3.66
C THR A 100 5.58 3.30 -3.81
N ASP A 101 5.41 2.04 -4.21
CA ASP A 101 4.09 1.42 -4.38
C ASP A 101 3.33 1.33 -3.05
N LEU A 102 4.02 1.04 -1.94
CA LEU A 102 3.43 1.02 -0.59
C LEU A 102 3.06 2.43 -0.10
N LEU A 103 3.91 3.42 -0.34
CA LEU A 103 3.66 4.81 0.02
C LEU A 103 2.39 5.32 -0.65
N ARG A 104 2.27 5.10 -1.96
CA ARG A 104 1.11 5.52 -2.75
C ARG A 104 -0.18 4.84 -2.29
N ASP A 105 -0.13 3.55 -1.95
CA ASP A 105 -1.30 2.82 -1.45
C ASP A 105 -1.79 3.37 -0.11
N LEU A 106 -0.87 3.70 0.81
CA LEU A 106 -1.21 4.31 2.09
C LEU A 106 -1.79 5.72 1.91
N GLU A 107 -1.20 6.55 1.06
CA GLU A 107 -1.71 7.90 0.76
C GLU A 107 -3.11 7.82 0.16
N ASN A 108 -3.32 6.97 -0.84
CA ASN A 108 -4.65 6.73 -1.41
C ASN A 108 -5.64 6.22 -0.35
N ALA A 109 -5.22 5.31 0.52
CA ALA A 109 -6.08 4.79 1.58
C ALA A 109 -6.54 5.90 2.54
N LEU A 110 -5.63 6.80 2.95
CA LEU A 110 -5.96 7.95 3.81
C LEU A 110 -6.88 8.98 3.13
N GLU A 111 -6.85 9.04 1.80
CA GLU A 111 -7.76 9.87 1.01
C GLU A 111 -9.08 9.15 0.66
N GLY A 112 -9.29 7.91 1.13
CA GLY A 112 -10.45 7.09 0.77
C GLY A 112 -10.47 6.63 -0.69
N LYS A 113 -9.36 6.79 -1.41
CA LYS A 113 -9.20 6.42 -2.82
C LYS A 113 -8.84 4.93 -2.96
N PRO A 114 -9.21 4.30 -4.09
CA PRO A 114 -8.79 2.95 -4.40
C PRO A 114 -7.26 2.84 -4.54
N ARG A 115 -6.74 1.62 -4.36
CA ARG A 115 -5.33 1.31 -4.64
C ARG A 115 -5.12 1.41 -6.16
N LEU A 116 -4.19 2.26 -6.60
CA LEU A 116 -3.86 2.46 -8.01
C LEU A 116 -2.82 1.45 -8.44
#